data_AF-A0A135WG40-F1
#
_entry.id   AF-A0A135WG40-F1
#
_cell.length_a   1.000
_cell.length_b   1.000
_cell.length_c   1.000
_cell.angle_alpha   90.00
_cell.angle_beta   90.00
_cell.angle_gamma   90.00
#
_symmetry.space_group_name_H-M   'P 1'
#
loop_
_entity.id
_entity.type
_entity.pdbx_description
1 polymer ?
#
loop_
_entity_poly.entity_id
_entity_poly.type
_entity_poly.pdbx_seq_one_letter_code
_entity_poly.pdbx_strand_id
1 'polypeptide(L)'
;MIGRNDPCSCGSGKKYKKCCGSKGTDLVGMIVNEELDRVLIGYFEQYPQGDDRKEMMRMMREWVNRLSDSWAKEHIEEAAGEFYLFIQNKRLWTIYLAEQLQQTKRESVASVLRKWDEPFMLLGEITDSKPGMIKVREIFGEKEYKVTRNEGMPIDPGTLMFGVVLRDPRETEEAIAPVSSMMFLAKWSKQTKKSLVELRESVVNQSTEQFILDHALDIYELFIKRSMASMNELVEEVLSESQLHALKALDRNLHELDQTANALEIMHKLAVAYFLNENQDNLLEKDFLAAAVKTGIDIGVVQGTGLELEDIIQKFGASTDGVRGYIDQLSSLYKEMMDSGDEPIASRVYEIGTDPRPSEKALWETSMTTAGVVQPERKPSVADGRAQLLAYEAYAAESEKERRVLAKNALEMGPNVPDALLLKAEVEGDPKKAAALYEKAIQQASKTFEPGENPWKNIPNRPFMRAAFAYGVHLFKQGEYAEAASIFTDLVKMSPTDNQGARYEAVASLIHVGRYNEAAEIMVRYEKGSQHDAAYLYLDWKLEYEATNGDSKNTEEMLQTAAKVNGHVMHLMTFKAKTIPYPRYQELQPGSEAEARYIWLLLNGGK
;
A
#
# COMPACT_ATOMS: atom_id res chain seq x y z
N MET A 1 16.83 -17.27 12.71
CA MET A 1 17.52 -16.97 13.99
C MET A 1 19.04 -16.84 13.78
N ILE A 2 19.70 -15.74 14.15
CA ILE A 2 21.19 -15.65 14.13
C ILE A 2 21.76 -16.77 15.01
N GLY A 3 22.81 -17.46 14.56
CA GLY A 3 23.45 -18.53 15.34
C GLY A 3 24.09 -17.96 16.61
N ARG A 4 23.88 -18.62 17.76
CA ARG A 4 24.39 -18.16 19.07
C ARG A 4 25.88 -17.80 19.06
N ASN A 5 26.72 -18.41 18.22
CA ASN A 5 28.16 -18.12 18.20
C ASN A 5 28.60 -17.10 17.13
N ASP A 6 27.69 -16.56 16.32
CA ASP A 6 27.99 -15.72 15.15
C ASP A 6 28.08 -14.23 15.52
N PRO A 7 28.75 -13.36 14.76
CA PRO A 7 28.78 -11.92 15.04
C PRO A 7 27.39 -11.30 15.07
N CYS A 8 27.18 -10.38 16.02
CA CYS A 8 25.91 -9.77 16.32
C CYS A 8 25.57 -8.66 15.31
N SER A 9 24.37 -8.74 14.74
CA SER A 9 23.93 -7.88 13.64
C SER A 9 23.63 -6.43 14.02
N CYS A 10 23.71 -6.05 15.31
CA CYS A 10 23.58 -4.65 15.74
C CYS A 10 24.82 -3.79 15.46
N GLY A 11 25.84 -4.34 14.79
CA GLY A 11 27.08 -3.64 14.44
C GLY A 11 28.16 -3.64 15.54
N SER A 12 27.94 -4.30 16.68
CA SER A 12 28.87 -4.26 17.83
C SER A 12 30.15 -5.11 17.69
N GLY A 13 30.26 -5.92 16.65
CA GLY A 13 31.42 -6.81 16.41
C GLY A 13 31.55 -8.01 17.37
N LYS A 14 30.68 -8.16 18.38
CA LYS A 14 30.67 -9.28 19.34
C LYS A 14 29.83 -10.47 18.85
N LYS A 15 30.03 -11.68 19.38
CA LYS A 15 29.18 -12.85 19.09
C LYS A 15 27.74 -12.70 19.63
N TYR A 16 26.73 -13.20 18.92
CA TYR A 16 25.29 -13.01 19.11
C TYR A 16 24.82 -13.51 20.47
N LYS A 17 25.29 -14.67 20.97
CA LYS A 17 25.02 -15.15 22.35
C LYS A 17 25.56 -14.26 23.46
N LYS A 18 26.50 -13.36 23.15
CA LYS A 18 27.06 -12.37 24.08
C LYS A 18 26.61 -10.93 23.72
N CYS A 19 25.58 -10.80 22.88
CA CYS A 19 25.02 -9.55 22.34
C CYS A 19 23.49 -9.68 22.17
N CYS A 20 22.88 -9.48 21.00
CA CYS A 20 21.42 -9.49 20.79
C CYS A 20 20.74 -10.87 20.98
N GLY A 21 21.47 -11.96 20.82
CA GLY A 21 21.00 -13.34 21.06
C GLY A 21 21.31 -13.88 22.44
N SER A 22 21.67 -12.99 23.39
CA SER A 22 21.84 -13.37 24.79
C SER A 22 20.51 -13.73 25.47
N LYS A 23 19.36 -13.38 24.87
CA LYS A 23 18.01 -13.75 25.31
C LYS A 23 17.31 -14.52 24.17
N GLY A 24 16.86 -15.75 24.43
CA GLY A 24 16.32 -16.70 23.43
C GLY A 24 14.89 -16.36 22.96
N THR A 25 14.39 -17.06 21.93
CA THR A 25 12.99 -16.96 21.46
C THR A 25 12.06 -17.26 22.62
N ASP A 26 11.27 -16.25 23.00
CA ASP A 26 10.41 -16.32 24.16
C ASP A 26 9.04 -16.91 23.79
N LEU A 27 8.98 -18.24 23.70
CA LEU A 27 7.72 -19.00 23.60
C LEU A 27 6.73 -18.64 24.73
N VAL A 28 7.25 -18.23 25.89
CA VAL A 28 6.42 -17.73 26.99
C VAL A 28 5.88 -16.35 26.64
N GLY A 29 6.67 -15.49 26.02
CA GLY A 29 6.26 -14.18 25.49
C GLY A 29 5.12 -14.27 24.48
N MET A 30 5.11 -15.26 23.59
CA MET A 30 4.01 -15.49 22.65
C MET A 30 2.70 -15.86 23.35
N ILE A 31 2.74 -16.76 24.34
CA ILE A 31 1.56 -17.13 25.13
C ILE A 31 1.05 -15.94 25.96
N VAL A 32 1.97 -15.11 26.47
CA VAL A 32 1.62 -13.88 27.20
C VAL A 32 0.93 -12.89 26.25
N ASN A 33 1.41 -12.72 25.02
CA ASN A 33 0.75 -11.88 24.01
C ASN A 33 -0.68 -12.34 23.72
N GLU A 34 -0.88 -13.63 23.40
CA GLU A 34 -2.23 -14.17 23.10
C GLU A 34 -3.21 -14.00 24.29
N GLU A 35 -2.72 -14.05 25.52
CA GLU A 35 -3.56 -13.79 26.69
C GLU A 35 -3.88 -12.32 26.91
N LEU A 36 -2.92 -11.42 26.68
CA LEU A 36 -3.15 -9.98 26.74
C LEU A 36 -4.12 -9.52 25.64
N ASP A 37 -4.00 -10.05 24.42
CA ASP A 37 -4.91 -9.76 23.30
C ASP A 37 -6.34 -10.21 23.62
N ARG A 38 -6.49 -11.41 24.21
CA ARG A 38 -7.82 -11.89 24.68
C ARG A 38 -8.42 -10.99 25.75
N VAL A 39 -7.61 -10.43 26.65
CA VAL A 39 -8.08 -9.47 27.66
C VAL A 39 -8.63 -8.21 26.97
N LEU A 40 -7.93 -7.66 25.97
CA LEU A 40 -8.41 -6.48 25.24
C LEU A 40 -9.67 -6.76 24.43
N ILE A 41 -9.70 -7.85 23.65
CA ILE A 41 -10.87 -8.25 22.85
C ILE A 41 -12.08 -8.47 23.76
N GLY A 42 -11.91 -9.19 24.86
CA GLY A 42 -12.97 -9.44 25.82
C GLY A 42 -13.54 -8.15 26.44
N TYR A 43 -12.72 -7.10 26.60
CA TYR A 43 -13.20 -5.82 27.11
C TYR A 43 -14.15 -5.15 26.11
N PHE A 44 -13.78 -5.09 24.84
CA PHE A 44 -14.62 -4.52 23.78
C PHE A 44 -15.92 -5.30 23.57
N GLU A 45 -15.90 -6.62 23.75
CA GLU A 45 -17.10 -7.46 23.64
C GLU A 45 -18.07 -7.28 24.82
N GLN A 46 -17.54 -7.01 26.02
CA GLN A 46 -18.31 -6.98 27.26
C GLN A 46 -18.72 -5.57 27.68
N TYR A 47 -17.97 -4.53 27.31
CA TYR A 47 -18.20 -3.15 27.74
C TYR A 47 -18.34 -2.20 26.54
N PRO A 48 -19.12 -1.11 26.69
CA PRO A 48 -19.92 -0.75 27.86
C PRO A 48 -21.31 -1.40 27.87
N GLN A 49 -21.94 -1.45 29.05
CA GLN A 49 -23.31 -1.95 29.22
C GLN A 49 -24.26 -0.86 29.76
N GLY A 50 -25.57 -1.11 29.69
CA GLY A 50 -26.57 -0.29 30.37
C GLY A 50 -26.49 1.21 30.03
N ASP A 51 -26.40 2.05 31.07
CA ASP A 51 -26.32 3.50 30.91
C ASP A 51 -24.97 3.99 30.38
N ASP A 52 -23.86 3.31 30.71
CA ASP A 52 -22.54 3.60 30.14
C ASP A 52 -22.56 3.44 28.60
N ARG A 53 -23.31 2.44 28.09
CA ARG A 53 -23.50 2.27 26.64
C ARG A 53 -24.25 3.44 26.01
N LYS A 54 -25.27 3.97 26.67
CA LYS A 54 -26.02 5.12 26.16
C LYS A 54 -25.16 6.37 26.12
N GLU A 55 -24.31 6.56 27.12
CA GLU A 55 -23.38 7.68 27.18
C GLU A 55 -22.30 7.58 26.10
N MET A 56 -21.68 6.41 25.93
CA MET A 56 -20.72 6.17 24.85
C MET A 56 -21.34 6.44 23.49
N MET A 57 -22.54 5.92 23.23
CA MET A 57 -23.24 6.16 21.97
C MET A 57 -23.60 7.64 21.76
N ARG A 58 -23.81 8.42 22.83
CA ARG A 58 -24.02 9.87 22.73
C ARG A 58 -22.74 10.58 22.31
N MET A 59 -21.61 10.23 22.90
CA MET A 59 -20.31 10.79 22.53
C MET A 59 -19.91 10.36 21.11
N MET A 60 -20.08 9.09 20.74
CA MET A 60 -19.85 8.61 19.38
C MET A 60 -20.66 9.41 18.37
N ARG A 61 -21.95 9.69 18.65
CA ARG A 61 -22.76 10.55 17.76
C ARG A 61 -22.20 11.97 17.64
N GLU A 62 -21.71 12.54 18.73
CA GLU A 62 -21.06 13.87 18.69
C GLU A 62 -19.81 13.85 17.80
N TRP A 63 -18.95 12.85 17.98
CA TRP A 63 -17.74 12.68 17.16
C TRP A 63 -18.09 12.43 15.69
N VAL A 64 -19.05 11.55 15.40
CA VAL A 64 -19.53 11.29 14.04
C VAL A 64 -20.09 12.56 13.42
N ASN A 65 -20.92 13.33 14.13
CA ASN A 65 -21.46 14.58 13.60
C ASN A 65 -20.38 15.62 13.26
N ARG A 66 -19.26 15.62 13.99
CA ARG A 66 -18.17 16.58 13.78
C ARG A 66 -17.14 16.11 12.74
N LEU A 67 -16.95 14.80 12.59
CA LEU A 67 -15.86 14.22 11.80
C LEU A 67 -16.33 13.50 10.53
N SER A 68 -17.61 13.16 10.38
CA SER A 68 -18.11 12.31 9.27
C SER A 68 -17.97 12.91 7.87
N ASP A 69 -17.83 14.24 7.76
CA ASP A 69 -17.52 14.90 6.49
C ASP A 69 -16.11 14.54 5.99
N SER A 70 -15.24 14.07 6.88
CA SER A 70 -13.81 13.87 6.57
C SER A 70 -13.22 12.55 7.10
N TRP A 71 -13.99 11.67 7.72
CA TRP A 71 -13.49 10.37 8.16
C TRP A 71 -14.60 9.33 8.13
N ALA A 72 -14.26 8.09 7.77
CA ALA A 72 -15.24 7.03 7.69
C ALA A 72 -15.87 6.78 9.06
N LYS A 73 -17.19 6.61 9.08
CA LYS A 73 -17.98 6.47 10.31
C LYS A 73 -17.45 5.36 11.19
N GLU A 74 -17.05 4.23 10.60
CA GLU A 74 -16.55 3.05 11.30
C GLU A 74 -15.28 3.38 12.11
N HIS A 75 -14.35 4.14 11.51
CA HIS A 75 -13.11 4.54 12.18
C HIS A 75 -13.35 5.61 13.26
N ILE A 76 -14.29 6.53 13.03
CA ILE A 76 -14.72 7.51 14.04
C ILE A 76 -15.31 6.79 15.26
N GLU A 77 -16.20 5.82 15.02
CA GLU A 77 -16.83 5.03 16.08
C GLU A 77 -15.79 4.22 16.86
N GLU A 78 -14.79 3.64 16.18
CA GLU A 78 -13.69 2.92 16.83
C GLU A 78 -12.87 3.83 17.76
N ALA A 79 -12.38 4.97 17.27
CA ALA A 79 -11.59 5.91 18.08
C ALA A 79 -12.40 6.54 19.22
N ALA A 80 -13.66 6.91 18.97
CA ALA A 80 -14.56 7.40 20.01
C ALA A 80 -14.84 6.31 21.06
N GLY A 81 -15.02 5.06 20.64
CA GLY A 81 -15.22 3.93 21.55
C GLY A 81 -14.02 3.71 22.47
N GLU A 82 -12.82 3.69 21.90
CA GLU A 82 -11.57 3.55 22.67
C GLU A 82 -11.36 4.73 23.63
N PHE A 83 -11.57 5.96 23.17
CA PHE A 83 -11.48 7.14 24.03
C PHE A 83 -12.46 7.05 25.20
N TYR A 84 -13.72 6.66 24.96
CA TYR A 84 -14.69 6.49 26.05
C TYR A 84 -14.23 5.42 27.04
N LEU A 85 -13.89 4.24 26.51
CA LEU A 85 -13.64 3.04 27.29
C LEU A 85 -12.35 3.09 28.11
N PHE A 86 -11.29 3.70 27.59
CA PHE A 86 -9.98 3.74 28.24
C PHE A 86 -9.67 5.08 28.90
N ILE A 87 -10.23 6.18 28.41
CA ILE A 87 -9.77 7.52 28.79
C ILE A 87 -10.84 8.27 29.58
N GLN A 88 -12.07 8.36 29.06
CA GLN A 88 -13.14 9.11 29.71
C GLN A 88 -13.77 8.35 30.88
N ASN A 89 -14.09 7.06 30.69
CA ASN A 89 -14.73 6.21 31.68
C ASN A 89 -13.77 5.12 32.20
N LYS A 90 -12.64 5.56 32.75
CA LYS A 90 -11.60 4.69 33.33
C LYS A 90 -12.13 3.69 34.36
N ARG A 91 -13.24 4.01 35.03
CA ARG A 91 -13.90 3.13 36.01
C ARG A 91 -14.23 1.76 35.41
N LEU A 92 -14.74 1.71 34.18
CA LEU A 92 -15.08 0.44 33.52
C LEU A 92 -13.84 -0.42 33.31
N TRP A 93 -12.76 0.21 32.85
CA TRP A 93 -11.49 -0.44 32.63
C TRP A 93 -10.89 -0.96 33.94
N THR A 94 -10.88 -0.15 35.00
CA THR A 94 -10.38 -0.57 36.32
C THR A 94 -11.18 -1.73 36.91
N ILE A 95 -12.51 -1.75 36.76
CA ILE A 95 -13.36 -2.88 37.20
C ILE A 95 -13.00 -4.14 36.43
N TYR A 96 -12.97 -4.05 35.10
CA TYR A 96 -12.65 -5.19 34.24
C TYR A 96 -11.24 -5.73 34.51
N LEU A 97 -10.23 -4.85 34.61
CA LEU A 97 -8.87 -5.23 34.95
C LEU A 97 -8.78 -5.92 36.31
N ALA A 98 -9.51 -5.45 37.33
CA ALA A 98 -9.53 -6.08 38.64
C ALA A 98 -10.08 -7.52 38.57
N GLU A 99 -11.10 -7.77 37.74
CA GLU A 99 -11.62 -9.11 37.49
C GLU A 99 -10.60 -10.00 36.75
N GLN A 100 -9.96 -9.47 35.70
CA GLN A 100 -8.94 -10.20 34.94
C GLN A 100 -7.70 -10.53 35.78
N LEU A 101 -7.29 -9.62 36.68
CA LEU A 101 -6.21 -9.85 37.64
C LEU A 101 -6.52 -10.96 38.65
N GLN A 102 -7.79 -11.20 38.98
CA GLN A 102 -8.20 -12.33 39.83
C GLN A 102 -8.24 -13.66 39.07
N GLN A 103 -8.53 -13.61 37.77
CA GLN A 103 -8.67 -14.80 36.92
C GLN A 103 -7.34 -15.30 36.35
N THR A 104 -6.39 -14.38 36.10
CA THR A 104 -5.09 -14.75 35.55
C THR A 104 -4.25 -15.55 36.55
N LYS A 105 -3.69 -16.67 36.10
CA LYS A 105 -2.81 -17.53 36.91
C LYS A 105 -1.33 -17.29 36.63
N ARG A 106 -1.00 -16.41 35.68
CA ARG A 106 0.38 -16.21 35.20
C ARG A 106 0.88 -14.83 35.59
N GLU A 107 1.94 -14.80 36.39
CA GLU A 107 2.52 -13.57 36.90
C GLU A 107 3.04 -12.63 35.79
N SER A 108 3.51 -13.17 34.65
CA SER A 108 3.94 -12.34 33.51
C SER A 108 2.80 -11.63 32.79
N VAL A 109 1.56 -12.13 32.88
CA VAL A 109 0.36 -11.43 32.40
C VAL A 109 -0.09 -10.45 33.49
N ALA A 110 -0.15 -10.90 34.75
CA ALA A 110 -0.55 -10.06 35.88
C ALA A 110 0.33 -8.80 36.03
N SER A 111 1.64 -8.90 35.81
CA SER A 111 2.56 -7.77 35.89
C SER A 111 2.29 -6.70 34.83
N VAL A 112 1.89 -7.10 33.62
CA VAL A 112 1.47 -6.18 32.55
C VAL A 112 0.11 -5.56 32.87
N LEU A 113 -0.87 -6.38 33.28
CA LEU A 113 -2.21 -5.90 33.64
C LEU A 113 -2.17 -4.87 34.77
N ARG A 114 -1.25 -4.98 35.74
CA ARG A 114 -1.04 -3.95 36.78
C ARG A 114 -0.55 -2.61 36.23
N LYS A 115 0.17 -2.62 35.09
CA LYS A 115 0.62 -1.40 34.40
C LYS A 115 -0.42 -0.87 33.41
N TRP A 116 -1.41 -1.69 33.04
CA TRP A 116 -2.54 -1.27 32.21
C TRP A 116 -3.57 -0.42 32.95
N ASP A 117 -3.52 -0.32 34.28
CA ASP A 117 -4.41 0.54 35.09
C ASP A 117 -4.20 2.05 34.84
N GLU A 118 -3.20 2.41 34.04
CA GLU A 118 -2.92 3.80 33.64
C GLU A 118 -2.94 3.97 32.11
N PRO A 119 -4.10 3.77 31.45
CA PRO A 119 -4.24 4.13 30.03
C PRO A 119 -4.12 5.64 29.86
N PHE A 120 -3.49 6.06 28.76
CA PHE A 120 -3.35 7.47 28.41
C PHE A 120 -3.40 7.67 26.89
N MET A 121 -3.72 8.90 26.48
CA MET A 121 -3.65 9.33 25.09
C MET A 121 -2.22 9.78 24.80
N LEU A 122 -1.60 9.20 23.77
CA LEU A 122 -0.32 9.65 23.27
C LEU A 122 -0.55 10.64 22.14
N LEU A 123 0.00 11.85 22.26
CA LEU A 123 0.26 12.76 21.16
C LEU A 123 1.77 12.87 21.00
N GLY A 124 2.31 12.24 19.95
CA GLY A 124 3.76 12.04 19.82
C GLY A 124 4.26 12.13 18.39
N GLU A 125 5.57 12.29 18.25
CA GLU A 125 6.28 12.31 16.98
C GLU A 125 7.29 11.16 16.94
N ILE A 126 7.31 10.41 15.85
CA ILE A 126 8.33 9.38 15.60
C ILE A 126 9.69 10.07 15.44
N THR A 127 10.65 9.73 16.29
CA THR A 127 12.00 10.30 16.24
C THR A 127 13.04 9.36 15.64
N ASP A 128 12.82 8.05 15.77
CA ASP A 128 13.74 6.99 15.31
C ASP A 128 12.97 5.68 15.15
N SER A 129 13.42 4.81 14.24
CA SER A 129 12.82 3.49 14.03
C SER A 129 13.88 2.40 13.93
N LYS A 130 13.62 1.28 14.59
CA LYS A 130 14.47 0.08 14.61
C LYS A 130 13.63 -1.15 14.28
N PRO A 131 14.25 -2.27 13.87
CA PRO A 131 13.51 -3.51 13.65
C PRO A 131 12.68 -3.88 14.89
N GLY A 132 11.35 -3.87 14.74
CA GLY A 132 10.38 -4.23 15.79
C GLY A 132 10.00 -3.13 16.79
N MET A 133 10.62 -1.94 16.74
CA MET A 133 10.34 -0.85 17.70
C MET A 133 10.45 0.53 17.08
N ILE A 134 9.59 1.44 17.52
CA ILE A 134 9.58 2.85 17.13
C ILE A 134 9.84 3.69 18.38
N LYS A 135 10.69 4.71 18.29
CA LYS A 135 10.83 5.71 19.35
C LYS A 135 9.92 6.88 19.05
N VAL A 136 9.15 7.27 20.06
CA VAL A 136 8.19 8.36 19.96
C VAL A 136 8.46 9.35 21.08
N ARG A 137 8.51 10.63 20.74
CA ARG A 137 8.63 11.73 21.71
C ARG A 137 7.30 12.44 21.85
N GLU A 138 6.89 12.73 23.08
CA GLU A 138 5.68 13.51 23.34
C GLU A 138 5.76 14.90 22.69
N ILE A 139 4.63 15.34 22.15
CA ILE A 139 4.44 16.73 21.74
C ILE A 139 3.93 17.48 22.98
N PHE A 140 4.61 18.59 23.32
CA PHE A 140 4.40 19.38 24.54
C PHE A 140 4.78 18.69 25.87
N GLY A 141 5.43 17.53 25.78
CA GLY A 141 6.05 16.83 26.91
C GLY A 141 7.54 16.65 26.72
N GLU A 142 8.21 16.14 27.75
CA GLU A 142 9.63 15.78 27.70
C GLU A 142 9.86 14.26 27.64
N LYS A 143 8.79 13.46 27.72
CA LYS A 143 8.89 12.00 27.78
C LYS A 143 9.11 11.42 26.39
N GLU A 144 9.93 10.38 26.36
CA GLU A 144 10.10 9.50 25.20
C GLU A 144 9.58 8.11 25.54
N TYR A 145 8.92 7.49 24.57
CA TYR A 145 8.39 6.14 24.68
C TYR A 145 8.96 5.24 23.60
N LYS A 146 8.90 3.93 23.87
CA LYS A 146 9.16 2.88 22.88
C LYS A 146 7.85 2.21 22.52
N VAL A 147 7.46 2.31 21.27
CA VAL A 147 6.25 1.68 20.76
C VAL A 147 6.64 0.37 20.09
N THR A 148 6.01 -0.72 20.49
CA THR A 148 6.13 -2.01 19.79
C THR A 148 5.53 -1.87 18.39
N ARG A 149 6.29 -2.23 17.35
CA ARG A 149 5.86 -2.05 15.96
C ARG A 149 4.85 -3.13 15.57
N ASN A 150 3.63 -2.72 15.21
CA ASN A 150 2.67 -3.57 14.51
C ASN A 150 2.83 -3.42 12.99
N GLU A 151 2.34 -4.41 12.24
CA GLU A 151 2.33 -4.38 10.78
C GLU A 151 1.47 -3.19 10.27
N GLY A 152 1.95 -2.46 9.27
CA GLY A 152 1.28 -1.25 8.76
C GLY A 152 1.59 0.06 9.49
N MET A 153 2.30 0.04 10.64
CA MET A 153 2.71 1.28 11.30
C MET A 153 3.79 2.01 10.49
N PRO A 154 3.61 3.31 10.20
CA PRO A 154 4.65 4.16 9.61
C PRO A 154 5.92 4.16 10.44
N ILE A 155 7.07 4.25 9.76
CA ILE A 155 8.40 4.23 10.40
C ILE A 155 9.21 5.50 10.16
N ASP A 156 8.63 6.44 9.40
CA ASP A 156 9.29 7.66 8.97
C ASP A 156 9.43 8.64 10.14
N PRO A 157 10.67 9.07 10.47
CA PRO A 157 10.88 10.16 11.42
C PRO A 157 10.09 11.42 11.02
N GLY A 158 9.47 12.05 12.00
CA GLY A 158 8.59 13.20 11.82
C GLY A 158 7.10 12.85 11.65
N THR A 159 6.74 11.56 11.56
CA THR A 159 5.33 11.14 11.55
C THR A 159 4.69 11.38 12.90
N LEU A 160 3.52 12.01 12.91
CA LEU A 160 2.76 12.23 14.14
C LEU A 160 1.87 11.02 14.44
N MET A 161 1.71 10.77 15.73
CA MET A 161 0.98 9.66 16.30
C MET A 161 -0.03 10.21 17.31
N PHE A 162 -1.30 9.88 17.14
CA PHE A 162 -2.35 10.21 18.10
C PHE A 162 -3.31 9.06 18.39
N GLY A 163 -3.52 8.72 19.66
CA GLY A 163 -4.43 7.64 20.05
C GLY A 163 -4.17 7.08 21.45
N VAL A 164 -4.97 6.08 21.84
CA VAL A 164 -4.88 5.42 23.15
C VAL A 164 -3.71 4.44 23.18
N VAL A 165 -2.92 4.49 24.25
CA VAL A 165 -1.82 3.56 24.49
C VAL A 165 -1.87 2.97 25.89
N LEU A 166 -1.34 1.76 26.02
CA LEU A 166 -1.17 1.02 27.27
C LEU A 166 0.31 0.77 27.54
N ARG A 167 0.71 0.78 28.81
CA ARG A 167 2.09 0.47 29.20
C ARG A 167 2.40 -1.00 28.96
N ASP A 168 3.57 -1.29 28.40
CA ASP A 168 4.09 -2.63 28.20
C ASP A 168 5.49 -2.76 28.84
N PRO A 169 5.58 -3.05 30.15
CA PRO A 169 6.86 -3.04 30.88
C PRO A 169 7.78 -4.22 30.54
N ARG A 170 7.41 -5.12 29.61
CA ARG A 170 8.10 -6.40 29.38
C ARG A 170 9.48 -6.21 28.79
N GLU A 171 9.67 -5.18 27.96
CA GLU A 171 10.96 -4.84 27.37
C GLU A 171 11.67 -3.71 28.14
N THR A 172 10.95 -2.62 28.43
CA THR A 172 11.45 -1.44 29.16
C THR A 172 10.34 -0.74 29.94
N GLU A 173 10.67 0.08 30.94
CA GLU A 173 9.65 0.84 31.70
C GLU A 173 8.89 1.86 30.83
N GLU A 174 9.54 2.36 29.77
CA GLU A 174 8.99 3.35 28.84
C GLU A 174 8.33 2.70 27.61
N ALA A 175 8.19 1.37 27.59
CA ALA A 175 7.54 0.70 26.47
C ALA A 175 6.02 0.78 26.59
N ILE A 176 5.38 1.00 25.44
CA ILE A 176 3.93 1.16 25.30
C ILE A 176 3.45 0.42 24.05
N ALA A 177 2.18 0.03 24.08
CA ALA A 177 1.48 -0.59 22.98
C ALA A 177 0.22 0.23 22.66
N PRO A 178 -0.04 0.55 21.39
CA PRO A 178 -1.26 1.23 21.01
C PRO A 178 -2.45 0.27 21.07
N VAL A 179 -3.61 0.85 21.34
CA VAL A 179 -4.91 0.20 21.12
C VAL A 179 -5.28 0.33 19.62
N SER A 180 -6.30 -0.39 19.16
CA SER A 180 -6.63 -0.60 17.74
C SER A 180 -6.72 0.68 16.87
N SER A 181 -7.15 1.83 17.40
CA SER A 181 -7.44 3.05 16.62
C SER A 181 -6.31 4.10 16.53
N MET A 182 -5.04 3.70 16.50
CA MET A 182 -3.93 4.65 16.43
C MET A 182 -3.90 5.44 15.10
N MET A 183 -4.00 6.77 15.18
CA MET A 183 -3.95 7.66 14.02
C MET A 183 -2.51 8.07 13.70
N PHE A 184 -2.19 8.11 12.41
CA PHE A 184 -0.89 8.53 11.90
C PHE A 184 -1.05 9.68 10.90
N LEU A 185 -0.21 10.71 11.03
CA LEU A 185 -0.15 11.82 10.08
C LEU A 185 1.28 12.01 9.58
N ALA A 186 1.46 11.92 8.27
CA ALA A 186 2.77 12.04 7.62
C ALA A 186 3.30 13.47 7.72
N LYS A 187 4.38 13.65 8.50
CA LYS A 187 5.14 14.90 8.71
C LYS A 187 4.33 16.10 9.21
N TRP A 188 5.02 16.98 9.93
CA TRP A 188 4.47 18.30 10.27
C TRP A 188 4.25 19.14 9.01
N SER A 189 3.02 19.60 8.78
CA SER A 189 2.83 20.83 8.02
C SER A 189 3.06 22.04 8.94
N LYS A 190 3.56 23.16 8.39
CA LYS A 190 3.74 24.39 9.17
C LYS A 190 2.41 24.84 9.81
N GLN A 191 1.29 24.63 9.12
CA GLN A 191 -0.04 25.02 9.56
C GLN A 191 -0.63 24.09 10.63
N THR A 192 -0.56 22.77 10.47
CA THR A 192 -1.00 21.81 11.51
C THR A 192 -0.21 22.02 12.80
N LYS A 193 1.10 22.29 12.67
CA LYS A 193 1.94 22.66 13.82
C LYS A 193 1.45 23.94 14.48
N LYS A 194 1.20 24.97 13.69
CA LYS A 194 0.72 26.26 14.17
C LYS A 194 -0.63 26.13 14.86
N SER A 195 -1.62 25.49 14.25
CA SER A 195 -2.96 25.30 14.84
C SER A 195 -2.92 24.46 16.12
N LEU A 196 -2.08 23.43 16.18
CA LEU A 196 -1.91 22.61 17.38
C LEU A 196 -1.21 23.40 18.51
N VAL A 197 -0.22 24.24 18.17
CA VAL A 197 0.45 25.14 19.12
C VAL A 197 -0.50 26.23 19.61
N GLU A 198 -1.27 26.87 18.73
CA GLU A 198 -2.28 27.87 19.08
C GLU A 198 -3.37 27.25 19.99
N LEU A 199 -3.81 26.04 19.69
CA LEU A 199 -4.73 25.28 20.54
C LEU A 199 -4.11 25.05 21.92
N ARG A 200 -2.83 24.66 22.00
CA ARG A 200 -2.10 24.48 23.27
C ARG A 200 -1.92 25.78 24.04
N GLU A 201 -1.65 26.88 23.35
CA GLU A 201 -1.46 28.22 23.92
C GLU A 201 -2.77 28.81 24.43
N SER A 202 -3.92 28.41 23.89
CA SER A 202 -5.24 28.84 24.39
C SER A 202 -5.52 28.38 25.84
N VAL A 203 -4.78 27.37 26.32
CA VAL A 203 -4.94 26.74 27.64
C VAL A 203 -3.59 26.53 28.36
N VAL A 204 -2.74 27.56 28.40
CA VAL A 204 -1.38 27.51 29.00
C VAL A 204 -1.33 26.92 30.40
N ASN A 205 -2.36 27.13 31.22
CA ASN A 205 -2.38 26.71 32.63
C ASN A 205 -2.71 25.21 32.83
N GLN A 206 -3.11 24.48 31.78
CA GLN A 206 -3.39 23.05 31.86
C GLN A 206 -2.09 22.23 31.72
N SER A 207 -2.02 21.09 32.42
CA SER A 207 -0.99 20.09 32.13
C SER A 207 -1.19 19.51 30.73
N THR A 208 -0.13 18.95 30.15
CA THR A 208 -0.19 18.32 28.81
C THR A 208 -1.22 17.19 28.79
N GLU A 209 -1.31 16.41 29.86
CA GLU A 209 -2.31 15.35 29.98
C GLU A 209 -3.74 15.92 29.99
N GLN A 210 -4.01 16.96 30.77
CA GLN A 210 -5.35 17.55 30.84
C GLN A 210 -5.74 18.22 29.51
N PHE A 211 -4.79 18.88 28.86
CA PHE A 211 -4.96 19.44 27.53
C PHE A 211 -5.41 18.39 26.51
N ILE A 212 -4.70 17.26 26.44
CA ILE A 212 -5.03 16.17 25.50
C ILE A 212 -6.42 15.58 25.82
N LEU A 213 -6.77 15.44 27.09
CA LEU A 213 -8.08 14.93 27.50
C LEU A 213 -9.23 15.85 27.06
N ASP A 214 -9.09 17.15 27.31
CA ASP A 214 -10.15 18.13 27.02
C ASP A 214 -10.30 18.38 25.52
N HIS A 215 -9.21 18.23 24.76
CA HIS A 215 -9.13 18.58 23.34
C HIS A 215 -8.94 17.38 22.40
N ALA A 216 -9.20 16.15 22.84
CA ALA A 216 -8.98 14.95 22.03
C ALA A 216 -9.73 15.00 20.69
N LEU A 217 -11.00 15.41 20.70
CA LEU A 217 -11.83 15.56 19.49
C LEU A 217 -11.30 16.67 18.58
N ASP A 218 -10.81 17.79 19.14
CA ASP A 218 -10.22 18.88 18.37
C ASP A 218 -8.92 18.42 17.66
N ILE A 219 -8.10 17.62 18.36
CA ILE A 219 -6.86 17.07 17.82
C ILE A 219 -7.16 16.06 16.69
N TYR A 220 -8.14 15.16 16.89
CA TYR A 220 -8.60 14.26 15.82
C TYR A 220 -9.10 15.06 14.61
N GLU A 221 -9.93 16.09 14.81
CA GLU A 221 -10.42 16.94 13.73
C GLU A 221 -9.27 17.62 12.96
N LEU A 222 -8.27 18.16 13.67
CA LEU A 222 -7.09 18.76 13.04
C LEU A 222 -6.30 17.76 12.19
N PHE A 223 -6.13 16.53 12.68
CA PHE A 223 -5.39 15.49 11.96
C PHE A 223 -6.14 15.01 10.72
N ILE A 224 -7.46 14.83 10.84
CA ILE A 224 -8.35 14.37 9.77
C ILE A 224 -8.49 15.41 8.66
N LYS A 225 -8.74 16.68 9.01
CA LYS A 225 -8.81 17.76 8.01
C LYS A 225 -7.53 17.85 7.19
N ARG A 226 -6.38 17.61 7.83
CA ARG A 226 -5.08 17.63 7.15
C ARG A 226 -4.85 16.40 6.27
N SER A 227 -5.26 15.20 6.68
CA SER A 227 -5.09 13.98 5.88
C SER A 227 -5.94 13.98 4.60
N MET A 228 -6.99 14.83 4.55
CA MET A 228 -7.90 14.98 3.41
C MET A 228 -7.66 16.21 2.52
N ALA A 229 -6.71 17.08 2.87
CA ALA A 229 -6.41 18.26 2.07
C ALA A 229 -6.00 17.85 0.64
N SER A 230 -6.62 18.48 -0.35
CA SER A 230 -6.33 18.25 -1.77
C SER A 230 -4.90 18.67 -2.13
N MET A 231 -4.35 18.16 -3.23
CA MET A 231 -3.01 18.55 -3.69
C MET A 231 -2.87 20.08 -3.85
N ASN A 232 -3.93 20.78 -4.25
CA ASN A 232 -3.94 22.23 -4.37
C ASN A 232 -3.94 22.95 -3.01
N GLU A 233 -4.69 22.46 -2.02
CA GLU A 233 -4.65 22.97 -0.65
C GLU A 233 -3.29 22.66 0.01
N LEU A 234 -2.70 21.50 -0.27
CA LEU A 234 -1.35 21.15 0.18
C LEU A 234 -0.28 22.07 -0.43
N VAL A 235 -0.43 22.48 -1.70
CA VAL A 235 0.47 23.43 -2.37
C VAL A 235 0.28 24.86 -1.83
N GLU A 236 -0.96 25.31 -1.66
CA GLU A 236 -1.28 26.63 -1.06
C GLU A 236 -0.81 26.76 0.40
N GLU A 237 -0.70 25.66 1.14
CA GLU A 237 -0.24 25.66 2.54
C GLU A 237 1.27 25.39 2.71
N VAL A 238 1.95 24.81 1.70
CA VAL A 238 3.39 24.51 1.74
C VAL A 238 4.22 25.64 1.12
N LEU A 239 3.71 26.27 0.05
CA LEU A 239 4.40 27.34 -0.65
C LEU A 239 4.27 28.68 0.10
N SER A 240 5.31 29.50 0.04
CA SER A 240 5.27 30.87 0.56
C SER A 240 4.36 31.77 -0.28
N GLU A 241 3.92 32.91 0.26
CA GLU A 241 3.10 33.88 -0.49
C GLU A 241 3.78 34.32 -1.81
N SER A 242 5.11 34.47 -1.82
CA SER A 242 5.87 34.83 -3.02
C SER A 242 5.91 33.69 -4.05
N GLN A 243 6.00 32.44 -3.61
CA GLN A 243 5.96 31.26 -4.50
C GLN A 243 4.56 31.06 -5.10
N LEU A 244 3.50 31.25 -4.32
CA LEU A 244 2.12 31.19 -4.83
C LEU A 244 1.83 32.31 -5.82
N HIS A 245 2.34 33.51 -5.54
CA HIS A 245 2.23 34.63 -6.48
C HIS A 245 2.95 34.31 -7.79
N ALA A 246 4.17 33.77 -7.73
CA ALA A 246 4.94 33.35 -8.89
C ALA A 246 4.24 32.23 -9.69
N LEU A 247 3.61 31.24 -9.03
CA LEU A 247 2.87 30.16 -9.68
C LEU A 247 1.67 30.71 -10.47
N LYS A 248 0.88 31.59 -9.84
CA LYS A 248 -0.24 32.29 -10.51
C LYS A 248 0.23 33.23 -11.61
N ALA A 249 1.41 33.82 -11.47
CA ALA A 249 2.01 34.64 -12.51
C ALA A 249 2.48 33.78 -13.70
N LEU A 250 3.03 32.59 -13.46
CA LEU A 250 3.44 31.66 -14.50
C LEU A 250 2.25 31.22 -15.36
N ASP A 251 1.15 30.80 -14.74
CA ASP A 251 -0.06 30.37 -15.45
C ASP A 251 -0.62 31.51 -16.33
N ARG A 252 -0.67 32.74 -15.80
CA ARG A 252 -1.09 33.93 -16.56
C ARG A 252 -0.17 34.19 -17.75
N ASN A 253 1.14 34.14 -17.56
CA ASN A 253 2.09 34.39 -18.63
C ASN A 253 2.05 33.32 -19.72
N LEU A 254 1.88 32.04 -19.36
CA LEU A 254 1.73 30.96 -20.34
C LEU A 254 0.43 31.12 -21.14
N HIS A 255 -0.65 31.57 -20.49
CA HIS A 255 -1.89 31.89 -21.19
C HIS A 255 -1.74 33.11 -22.12
N GLU A 256 -1.01 34.15 -21.73
CA GLU A 256 -0.71 35.31 -22.60
C GLU A 256 0.19 34.95 -23.79
N LEU A 257 0.95 33.85 -23.68
CA LEU A 257 1.76 33.29 -24.74
C LEU A 257 0.99 32.27 -25.60
N ASP A 258 -0.34 32.20 -25.49
CA ASP A 258 -1.22 31.29 -26.23
C ASP A 258 -0.84 29.80 -26.10
N GLN A 259 -0.37 29.39 -24.91
CA GLN A 259 0.01 28.00 -24.66
C GLN A 259 -1.20 27.09 -24.36
N THR A 260 -1.06 25.80 -24.68
CA THR A 260 -2.12 24.80 -24.49
C THR A 260 -2.32 24.46 -23.01
N ALA A 261 -3.52 23.99 -22.65
CA ALA A 261 -3.81 23.54 -21.28
C ALA A 261 -2.83 22.47 -20.77
N ASN A 262 -2.37 21.57 -21.65
CA ASN A 262 -1.35 20.56 -21.33
C ASN A 262 0.02 21.21 -21.04
N ALA A 263 0.40 22.23 -21.81
CA ALA A 263 1.65 22.97 -21.53
C ALA A 263 1.58 23.73 -20.20
N LEU A 264 0.43 24.36 -19.90
CA LEU A 264 0.19 24.99 -18.59
C LEU A 264 0.34 23.96 -17.47
N GLU A 265 -0.29 22.79 -17.59
CA GLU A 265 -0.24 21.74 -16.58
C GLU A 265 1.18 21.21 -16.33
N ILE A 266 1.95 20.94 -17.39
CA ILE A 266 3.33 20.44 -17.27
C ILE A 266 4.22 21.50 -16.60
N MET A 267 4.11 22.76 -17.03
CA MET A 267 4.91 23.85 -16.47
C MET A 267 4.52 24.17 -15.02
N HIS A 268 3.23 24.08 -14.69
CA HIS A 268 2.72 24.24 -13.32
C HIS A 268 3.27 23.15 -12.40
N LYS A 269 3.26 21.88 -12.85
CA LYS A 269 3.82 20.75 -12.10
C LYS A 269 5.33 20.87 -11.89
N LEU A 270 6.07 21.29 -12.92
CA LEU A 270 7.51 21.53 -12.82
C LEU A 270 7.83 22.66 -11.82
N ALA A 271 7.06 23.74 -11.84
CA ALA A 271 7.21 24.85 -10.90
C ALA A 271 6.90 24.44 -9.46
N VAL A 272 5.83 23.66 -9.22
CA VAL A 272 5.51 23.11 -7.90
C VAL A 272 6.63 22.17 -7.42
N ALA A 273 7.09 21.25 -8.26
CA ALA A 273 8.18 20.33 -7.92
C ALA A 273 9.48 21.09 -7.56
N TYR A 274 9.78 22.17 -8.29
CA TYR A 274 10.92 23.03 -8.00
C TYR A 274 10.80 23.68 -6.61
N PHE A 275 9.65 24.28 -6.30
CA PHE A 275 9.45 24.93 -5.00
C PHE A 275 9.40 23.95 -3.83
N LEU A 276 9.00 22.70 -4.05
CA LEU A 276 9.02 21.66 -3.01
C LEU A 276 10.43 21.14 -2.72
N ASN A 277 11.34 21.20 -3.70
CA ASN A 277 12.72 20.74 -3.55
C ASN A 277 13.67 21.84 -3.05
N GLU A 278 13.30 23.12 -3.19
CA GLU A 278 14.10 24.27 -2.76
C GLU A 278 13.58 24.88 -1.45
N ASN A 279 14.45 24.94 -0.44
CA ASN A 279 14.11 25.44 0.91
C ASN A 279 14.32 26.96 1.09
N GLN A 280 14.45 27.74 0.01
CA GLN A 280 14.76 29.17 0.09
C GLN A 280 13.52 30.07 -0.02
N ASP A 281 13.32 30.95 0.96
CA ASP A 281 12.22 31.93 0.98
C ASP A 281 12.47 33.16 0.07
N ASN A 282 13.69 33.32 -0.48
CA ASN A 282 14.08 34.46 -1.31
C ASN A 282 13.95 34.16 -2.82
N LEU A 283 12.72 33.98 -3.30
CA LEU A 283 12.43 33.81 -4.72
C LEU A 283 12.56 35.13 -5.49
N LEU A 284 13.43 35.17 -6.51
CA LEU A 284 13.46 36.27 -7.48
C LEU A 284 12.41 35.99 -8.57
N GLU A 285 11.17 36.39 -8.31
CA GLU A 285 10.01 36.03 -9.14
C GLU A 285 10.20 36.29 -10.64
N LYS A 286 10.74 37.46 -11.02
CA LYS A 286 10.98 37.79 -12.44
C LYS A 286 11.98 36.86 -13.12
N ASP A 287 13.03 36.49 -12.39
CA ASP A 287 14.10 35.63 -12.88
C ASP A 287 13.59 34.19 -13.01
N PHE A 288 12.80 33.74 -12.04
CA PHE A 288 12.12 32.44 -12.08
C PHE A 288 11.13 32.34 -13.25
N LEU A 289 10.28 33.34 -13.46
CA LEU A 289 9.28 33.34 -14.53
C LEU A 289 9.94 33.31 -15.92
N ALA A 290 10.97 34.14 -16.13
CA ALA A 290 11.75 34.15 -17.36
C ALA A 290 12.44 32.79 -17.59
N ALA A 291 13.03 32.22 -16.55
CA ALA A 291 13.67 30.91 -16.62
C ALA A 291 12.66 29.79 -16.91
N ALA A 292 11.50 29.77 -16.25
CA ALA A 292 10.46 28.76 -16.47
C ALA A 292 9.96 28.78 -17.93
N VAL A 293 9.69 29.97 -18.49
CA VAL A 293 9.30 30.09 -19.90
C VAL A 293 10.42 29.61 -20.83
N LYS A 294 11.68 30.00 -20.56
CA LYS A 294 12.81 29.57 -21.37
C LYS A 294 13.02 28.05 -21.31
N THR A 295 13.01 27.47 -20.12
CA THR A 295 13.11 26.01 -19.91
C THR A 295 11.98 25.30 -20.64
N GLY A 296 10.75 25.81 -20.54
CA GLY A 296 9.59 25.30 -21.29
C GLY A 296 9.80 25.28 -22.80
N ILE A 297 10.45 26.31 -23.36
CA ILE A 297 10.81 26.38 -24.78
C ILE A 297 11.89 25.34 -25.10
N ASP A 298 12.92 25.22 -24.27
CA ASP A 298 14.04 24.30 -24.48
C ASP A 298 13.62 22.83 -24.45
N ILE A 299 12.68 22.47 -23.57
CA ILE A 299 12.12 21.12 -23.46
C ILE A 299 10.99 20.86 -24.46
N GLY A 300 10.60 21.87 -25.26
CA GLY A 300 9.55 21.75 -26.28
C GLY A 300 8.12 21.73 -25.76
N VAL A 301 7.88 22.08 -24.49
CA VAL A 301 6.56 22.18 -23.87
C VAL A 301 5.88 23.51 -24.23
N VAL A 302 6.65 24.60 -24.23
CA VAL A 302 6.21 25.93 -24.63
C VAL A 302 6.57 26.13 -26.10
N GLN A 303 5.58 26.33 -26.97
CA GLN A 303 5.77 26.36 -28.42
C GLN A 303 5.15 27.60 -29.07
N GLY A 304 5.63 27.95 -30.26
CA GLY A 304 5.01 29.01 -31.08
C GLY A 304 5.21 30.45 -30.59
N THR A 305 6.11 30.67 -29.62
CA THR A 305 6.36 32.01 -29.05
C THR A 305 7.31 32.85 -29.90
N GLY A 306 8.28 32.23 -30.58
CA GLY A 306 9.32 32.91 -31.37
C GLY A 306 10.26 33.80 -30.54
N LEU A 307 10.28 33.63 -29.22
CA LEU A 307 11.07 34.44 -28.29
C LEU A 307 12.44 33.80 -28.05
N GLU A 308 13.49 34.60 -28.17
CA GLU A 308 14.84 34.22 -27.75
C GLU A 308 15.08 34.61 -26.28
N LEU A 309 16.17 34.10 -25.66
CA LEU A 309 16.46 34.36 -24.25
C LEU A 309 16.53 35.87 -23.92
N GLU A 310 17.06 36.69 -24.83
CA GLU A 310 17.15 38.15 -24.64
C GLU A 310 15.76 38.81 -24.62
N ASP A 311 14.84 38.36 -25.47
CA ASP A 311 13.46 38.86 -25.51
C ASP A 311 12.70 38.47 -24.24
N ILE A 312 12.93 37.26 -23.73
CA ILE A 312 12.31 36.76 -22.49
C ILE A 312 12.84 37.57 -21.31
N ILE A 313 14.15 37.77 -21.18
CA ILE A 313 14.74 38.57 -20.10
C ILE A 313 14.17 40.00 -20.12
N GLN A 314 14.04 40.60 -21.30
CA GLN A 314 13.46 41.94 -21.45
C GLN A 314 11.97 41.97 -21.08
N LYS A 315 11.18 40.99 -21.54
CA LYS A 315 9.74 40.89 -21.28
C LYS A 315 9.43 40.81 -19.79
N PHE A 316 10.20 40.03 -19.04
CA PHE A 316 9.99 39.84 -17.60
C PHE A 316 10.74 40.86 -16.72
N GLY A 317 11.66 41.64 -17.31
CA GLY A 317 12.52 42.57 -16.57
C GLY A 317 13.44 41.84 -15.59
N ALA A 318 13.96 40.69 -16.01
CA ALA A 318 14.74 39.76 -15.22
C ALA A 318 16.26 40.06 -15.30
N SER A 319 17.04 39.47 -14.40
CA SER A 319 18.50 39.52 -14.43
C SER A 319 19.09 38.36 -15.23
N THR A 320 20.10 38.61 -16.05
CA THR A 320 20.74 37.57 -16.88
C THR A 320 21.36 36.45 -16.04
N ASP A 321 21.94 36.78 -14.90
CA ASP A 321 22.63 35.82 -14.04
C ASP A 321 21.64 34.96 -13.22
N GLY A 322 20.57 35.57 -12.70
CA GLY A 322 19.53 34.84 -11.96
C GLY A 322 18.73 33.89 -12.85
N VAL A 323 18.40 34.32 -14.08
CA VAL A 323 17.66 33.50 -15.05
C VAL A 323 18.43 32.22 -15.41
N ARG A 324 19.74 32.31 -15.63
CA ARG A 324 20.56 31.12 -15.96
C ARG A 324 20.59 30.10 -14.83
N GLY A 325 20.71 30.55 -13.58
CA GLY A 325 20.68 29.67 -12.42
C GLY A 325 19.37 28.87 -12.33
N TYR A 326 18.23 29.55 -12.49
CA TYR A 326 16.92 28.88 -12.51
C TYR A 326 16.74 27.95 -13.72
N ILE A 327 17.25 28.31 -14.91
CA ILE A 327 17.20 27.43 -16.10
C ILE A 327 17.91 26.11 -15.83
N ASP A 328 19.13 26.16 -15.29
CA ASP A 328 19.92 24.96 -15.00
C ASP A 328 19.20 24.05 -14.00
N GLN A 329 18.65 24.63 -12.93
CA GLN A 329 17.93 23.89 -11.90
C GLN A 329 16.63 23.27 -12.43
N LEU A 330 15.80 24.04 -13.15
CA LEU A 330 14.55 23.57 -13.71
C LEU A 330 14.78 22.50 -14.78
N SER A 331 15.82 22.64 -15.60
CA SER A 331 16.18 21.65 -16.62
C SER A 331 16.71 20.35 -16.00
N SER A 332 17.55 20.44 -14.95
CA SER A 332 18.01 19.27 -14.20
C SER A 332 16.84 18.55 -13.54
N LEU A 333 15.94 19.30 -12.89
CA LEU A 333 14.77 18.74 -12.25
C LEU A 333 13.83 18.07 -13.26
N TYR A 334 13.57 18.72 -14.41
CA TYR A 334 12.78 18.12 -15.47
C TYR A 334 13.43 16.82 -15.98
N LYS A 335 14.75 16.82 -16.18
CA LYS A 335 15.48 15.62 -16.58
C LYS A 335 15.41 14.52 -15.52
N GLU A 336 15.54 14.84 -14.24
CA GLU A 336 15.36 13.89 -13.14
C GLU A 336 13.93 13.35 -13.09
N MET A 337 12.92 14.20 -13.30
CA MET A 337 11.52 13.78 -13.38
C MET A 337 11.28 12.83 -14.56
N MET A 338 11.91 13.08 -15.71
CA MET A 338 11.83 12.23 -16.91
C MET A 338 12.68 10.95 -16.82
N ASP A 339 13.83 10.99 -16.13
CA ASP A 339 14.72 9.84 -15.91
C ASP A 339 14.22 8.94 -14.76
N SER A 340 13.41 9.47 -13.84
CA SER A 340 12.82 8.73 -12.70
C SER A 340 11.38 8.26 -12.94
N GLY A 341 10.75 8.62 -14.05
CA GLY A 341 9.42 8.16 -14.41
C GLY A 341 9.12 8.46 -15.88
N ASP A 342 8.94 7.38 -16.64
CA ASP A 342 8.35 7.28 -17.99
C ASP A 342 9.29 6.74 -19.08
N GLU A 343 9.67 5.46 -18.95
CA GLU A 343 9.42 4.58 -20.09
C GLU A 343 7.93 4.20 -20.01
N PRO A 344 7.14 4.29 -21.10
CA PRO A 344 5.78 3.78 -21.08
C PRO A 344 5.84 2.32 -20.63
N ILE A 345 5.11 1.95 -19.57
CA ILE A 345 4.92 0.53 -19.21
C ILE A 345 4.47 -0.28 -20.46
N ALA A 346 3.81 0.40 -21.39
CA ALA A 346 3.41 -0.05 -22.71
C ALA A 346 4.55 -0.40 -23.70
N SER A 347 5.84 -0.23 -23.39
CA SER A 347 6.94 -0.67 -24.26
C SER A 347 7.67 -1.92 -23.77
N ARG A 348 7.36 -2.39 -22.55
CA ARG A 348 8.03 -3.55 -21.95
C ARG A 348 7.19 -4.80 -22.11
N VAL A 349 7.83 -5.87 -22.58
CA VAL A 349 7.25 -7.22 -22.58
C VAL A 349 6.84 -7.57 -21.15
N TYR A 350 5.60 -8.00 -20.96
CA TYR A 350 5.11 -8.48 -19.67
C TYR A 350 4.66 -9.93 -19.78
N GLU A 351 4.80 -10.65 -18.67
CA GLU A 351 4.53 -12.08 -18.62
C GLU A 351 3.13 -12.31 -18.03
N ILE A 352 2.38 -13.29 -18.53
CA ILE A 352 1.08 -13.71 -17.98
C ILE A 352 1.03 -15.24 -17.81
N GLY A 353 0.06 -15.73 -17.03
CA GLY A 353 -0.25 -17.15 -16.91
C GLY A 353 -0.22 -17.69 -15.49
N THR A 354 -0.54 -18.98 -15.34
CA THR A 354 -0.64 -19.67 -14.04
C THR A 354 0.69 -20.28 -13.56
N ASP A 355 1.64 -20.51 -14.46
CA ASP A 355 2.93 -21.12 -14.16
C ASP A 355 3.88 -20.11 -13.51
N PRO A 356 4.85 -20.57 -12.71
CA PRO A 356 5.87 -19.69 -12.14
C PRO A 356 6.69 -18.99 -13.23
N ARG A 357 7.21 -17.80 -12.93
CA ARG A 357 8.13 -17.10 -13.85
C ARG A 357 9.41 -17.93 -14.04
N PRO A 358 10.10 -17.82 -15.20
CA PRO A 358 11.34 -18.57 -15.45
C PRO A 358 12.43 -18.36 -14.38
N SER A 359 12.46 -17.17 -13.78
CA SER A 359 13.41 -16.82 -12.72
C SER A 359 13.11 -17.45 -11.36
N GLU A 360 11.89 -17.95 -11.12
CA GLU A 360 11.46 -18.40 -9.79
C GLU A 360 12.23 -19.64 -9.31
N LYS A 361 12.54 -20.60 -10.20
CA LYS A 361 13.31 -21.79 -9.82
C LYS A 361 14.66 -21.40 -9.22
N ALA A 362 15.43 -20.59 -9.94
CA ALA A 362 16.76 -20.15 -9.51
C ALA A 362 16.71 -19.30 -8.24
N LEU A 363 15.73 -18.39 -8.13
CA LEU A 363 15.50 -17.60 -6.93
C LEU A 363 15.16 -18.46 -5.72
N TRP A 364 14.31 -19.47 -5.92
CA TRP A 364 13.92 -20.41 -4.88
C TRP A 364 15.10 -21.28 -4.43
N GLU A 365 15.84 -21.88 -5.36
CA GLU A 365 17.04 -22.69 -5.06
C GLU A 365 18.06 -21.88 -4.27
N THR A 366 18.36 -20.67 -4.73
CA THR A 366 19.29 -19.76 -4.07
C THR A 366 18.80 -19.40 -2.66
N SER A 367 17.52 -19.09 -2.51
CA SER A 367 16.93 -18.72 -1.20
C SER A 367 16.92 -19.88 -0.21
N MET A 368 16.62 -21.10 -0.68
CA MET A 368 16.58 -22.28 0.18
C MET A 368 17.96 -22.78 0.59
N THR A 369 18.99 -22.55 -0.22
CA THR A 369 20.37 -22.99 0.06
C THR A 369 21.21 -21.95 0.78
N THR A 370 20.94 -20.66 0.57
CA THR A 370 21.69 -19.58 1.21
C THR A 370 21.36 -19.50 2.70
N ALA A 371 22.38 -19.54 3.55
CA ALA A 371 22.23 -19.44 5.00
C ALA A 371 21.68 -18.06 5.40
N GLY A 372 20.64 -18.03 6.23
CA GLY A 372 20.06 -16.77 6.74
C GLY A 372 19.04 -16.08 5.83
N VAL A 373 18.84 -16.54 4.58
CA VAL A 373 17.82 -15.97 3.67
C VAL A 373 16.41 -16.48 3.98
N VAL A 374 16.26 -17.79 4.20
CA VAL A 374 15.00 -18.40 4.65
C VAL A 374 15.21 -19.04 6.03
N GLN A 375 14.26 -18.81 6.95
CA GLN A 375 14.29 -19.39 8.30
C GLN A 375 14.22 -20.93 8.22
N PRO A 376 15.01 -21.70 9.00
CA PRO A 376 15.06 -23.17 8.90
C PRO A 376 13.70 -23.87 8.95
N GLU A 377 12.80 -23.38 9.80
CA GLU A 377 11.42 -23.85 10.00
C GLU A 377 10.51 -23.62 8.77
N ARG A 378 10.87 -22.71 7.88
CA ARG A 378 10.16 -22.41 6.63
C ARG A 378 10.81 -23.07 5.42
N LYS A 379 11.97 -23.71 5.59
CA LYS A 379 12.57 -24.51 4.53
C LYS A 379 11.79 -25.82 4.40
N PRO A 380 11.57 -26.30 3.18
CA PRO A 380 10.97 -27.60 2.99
C PRO A 380 11.86 -28.69 3.57
N SER A 381 11.26 -29.85 3.88
CA SER A 381 12.03 -31.06 4.13
C SER A 381 12.85 -31.43 2.90
N VAL A 382 13.83 -32.33 3.03
CA VAL A 382 14.63 -32.78 1.86
C VAL A 382 13.73 -33.40 0.78
N ALA A 383 12.69 -34.15 1.18
CA ALA A 383 11.74 -34.75 0.25
C ALA A 383 10.87 -33.68 -0.43
N ASP A 384 10.28 -32.77 0.35
CA ASP A 384 9.43 -31.71 -0.19
C ASP A 384 10.23 -30.73 -1.07
N GLY A 385 11.49 -30.47 -0.73
CA GLY A 385 12.37 -29.61 -1.51
C GLY A 385 12.70 -30.23 -2.87
N ARG A 386 12.97 -31.54 -2.91
CA ARG A 386 13.17 -32.26 -4.19
C ARG A 386 11.88 -32.34 -5.01
N ALA A 387 10.74 -32.57 -4.37
CA ALA A 387 9.43 -32.54 -5.03
C ALA A 387 9.12 -31.16 -5.63
N GLN A 388 9.46 -30.07 -4.93
CA GLN A 388 9.32 -28.70 -5.43
C GLN A 388 10.22 -28.43 -6.65
N LEU A 389 11.45 -28.96 -6.67
CA LEU A 389 12.34 -28.86 -7.84
C LEU A 389 11.79 -29.63 -9.05
N LEU A 390 11.27 -30.84 -8.82
CA LEU A 390 10.60 -31.61 -9.86
C LEU A 390 9.35 -30.89 -10.40
N ALA A 391 8.62 -30.16 -9.55
CA ALA A 391 7.50 -29.34 -9.98
C ALA A 391 7.96 -28.15 -10.86
N TYR A 392 9.05 -27.45 -10.50
CA TYR A 392 9.64 -26.43 -11.37
C TYR A 392 10.10 -26.99 -12.71
N GLU A 393 10.68 -28.19 -12.73
CA GLU A 393 11.06 -28.87 -13.98
C GLU A 393 9.84 -29.27 -14.80
N ALA A 394 8.75 -29.70 -14.16
CA ALA A 394 7.49 -29.98 -14.84
C ALA A 394 6.92 -28.71 -15.50
N TYR A 395 6.95 -27.56 -14.82
CA TYR A 395 6.51 -26.29 -15.40
C TYR A 395 7.35 -25.89 -16.63
N ALA A 396 8.66 -26.10 -16.56
CA ALA A 396 9.59 -25.78 -17.64
C ALA A 396 9.68 -26.83 -18.76
N ALA A 397 8.97 -27.95 -18.65
CA ALA A 397 9.07 -29.04 -19.61
C ALA A 397 8.56 -28.63 -21.00
N GLU A 398 9.32 -28.97 -22.05
CA GLU A 398 8.99 -28.63 -23.43
C GLU A 398 7.84 -29.48 -24.00
N SER A 399 7.54 -30.63 -23.36
CA SER A 399 6.50 -31.54 -23.81
C SER A 399 5.51 -31.91 -22.71
N GLU A 400 4.23 -32.05 -23.08
CA GLU A 400 3.16 -32.53 -22.18
C GLU A 400 3.48 -33.87 -21.52
N LYS A 401 4.14 -34.78 -22.26
CA LYS A 401 4.50 -36.09 -21.74
C LYS A 401 5.52 -35.97 -20.61
N GLU A 402 6.56 -35.16 -20.81
CA GLU A 402 7.58 -34.90 -19.81
C GLU A 402 6.99 -34.16 -18.59
N ARG A 403 6.20 -33.11 -18.81
CA ARG A 403 5.48 -32.38 -17.75
C ARG A 403 4.69 -33.32 -16.86
N ARG A 404 3.93 -34.25 -17.45
CA ARG A 404 3.12 -35.24 -16.70
C ARG A 404 3.98 -36.23 -15.92
N VAL A 405 5.11 -36.68 -16.48
CA VAL A 405 6.03 -37.59 -15.78
C VAL A 405 6.67 -36.89 -14.58
N LEU A 406 7.17 -35.66 -14.77
CA LEU A 406 7.80 -34.87 -13.70
C LEU A 406 6.79 -34.49 -12.62
N ALA A 407 5.58 -34.06 -13.00
CA ALA A 407 4.49 -33.76 -12.06
C ALA A 407 4.11 -34.99 -11.23
N LYS A 408 4.03 -36.17 -11.86
CA LYS A 408 3.77 -37.44 -11.15
C LYS A 408 4.88 -37.75 -10.15
N ASN A 409 6.14 -37.63 -10.55
CA ASN A 409 7.29 -37.86 -9.67
C ASN A 409 7.32 -36.87 -8.50
N ALA A 410 7.00 -35.60 -8.75
CA ALA A 410 6.88 -34.57 -7.72
C ALA A 410 5.81 -34.95 -6.68
N LEU A 411 4.64 -35.42 -7.13
CA LEU A 411 3.53 -35.81 -6.26
C LEU A 411 3.82 -37.09 -5.46
N GLU A 412 4.50 -38.08 -6.06
CA GLU A 412 4.92 -39.30 -5.36
C GLU A 412 5.91 -39.00 -4.23
N MET A 413 6.79 -38.01 -4.44
CA MET A 413 7.80 -37.61 -3.47
C MET A 413 7.27 -36.65 -2.40
N GLY A 414 6.41 -35.71 -2.79
CA GLY A 414 5.85 -34.67 -1.92
C GLY A 414 4.35 -34.49 -2.17
N PRO A 415 3.48 -35.36 -1.64
CA PRO A 415 2.04 -35.37 -1.94
C PRO A 415 1.27 -34.14 -1.41
N ASN A 416 1.95 -33.30 -0.61
CA ASN A 416 1.42 -32.07 -0.04
C ASN A 416 2.22 -30.83 -0.47
N VAL A 417 3.16 -30.96 -1.42
CA VAL A 417 3.85 -29.81 -1.99
C VAL A 417 2.84 -29.01 -2.84
N PRO A 418 2.65 -27.71 -2.60
CA PRO A 418 1.63 -26.91 -3.28
C PRO A 418 1.73 -27.02 -4.81
N ASP A 419 2.92 -26.84 -5.38
CA ASP A 419 3.09 -26.87 -6.84
C ASP A 419 2.85 -28.26 -7.46
N ALA A 420 3.13 -29.34 -6.73
CA ALA A 420 2.77 -30.69 -7.17
C ALA A 420 1.25 -30.90 -7.18
N LEU A 421 0.52 -30.30 -6.23
CA LEU A 421 -0.94 -30.29 -6.19
C LEU A 421 -1.53 -29.45 -7.33
N LEU A 422 -0.93 -28.30 -7.67
CA LEU A 422 -1.34 -27.47 -8.80
C LEU A 422 -1.20 -28.22 -10.14
N LEU A 423 -0.05 -28.87 -10.37
CA LEU A 423 0.16 -29.69 -11.56
C LEU A 423 -0.82 -30.88 -11.65
N LYS A 424 -1.24 -31.42 -10.50
CA LYS A 424 -2.30 -32.45 -10.45
C LYS A 424 -3.68 -31.86 -10.80
N ALA A 425 -3.99 -30.67 -10.28
CA ALA A 425 -5.24 -29.96 -10.56
C ALA A 425 -5.38 -29.63 -12.05
N GLU A 426 -4.28 -29.25 -12.69
CA GLU A 426 -4.22 -28.88 -14.11
C GLU A 426 -4.73 -29.98 -15.07
N VAL A 427 -4.49 -31.25 -14.73
CA VAL A 427 -4.86 -32.40 -15.55
C VAL A 427 -6.15 -33.08 -15.09
N GLU A 428 -6.77 -32.59 -14.01
CA GLU A 428 -8.04 -33.10 -13.50
C GLU A 428 -9.20 -32.58 -14.37
N GLY A 429 -9.93 -33.52 -14.98
CA GLY A 429 -11.00 -33.18 -15.92
C GLY A 429 -12.31 -32.79 -15.25
N ASP A 430 -12.51 -33.16 -13.98
CA ASP A 430 -13.67 -32.77 -13.19
C ASP A 430 -13.40 -31.43 -12.48
N PRO A 431 -14.13 -30.34 -12.82
CA PRO A 431 -13.88 -29.02 -12.25
C PRO A 431 -13.95 -28.99 -10.71
N LYS A 432 -14.87 -29.76 -10.10
CA LYS A 432 -15.01 -29.77 -8.64
C LYS A 432 -13.83 -30.47 -7.96
N LYS A 433 -13.31 -31.53 -8.58
CA LYS A 433 -12.10 -32.21 -8.08
C LYS A 433 -10.86 -31.35 -8.28
N ALA A 434 -10.79 -30.61 -9.38
CA ALA A 434 -9.71 -29.64 -9.61
C ALA A 434 -9.75 -28.53 -8.55
N ALA A 435 -10.93 -27.93 -8.27
CA ALA A 435 -11.11 -26.95 -7.21
C ALA A 435 -10.63 -27.46 -5.84
N ALA A 436 -10.99 -28.68 -5.46
CA ALA A 436 -10.52 -29.29 -4.21
C ALA A 436 -8.99 -29.45 -4.14
N LEU A 437 -8.32 -29.67 -5.28
CA LEU A 437 -6.86 -29.73 -5.35
C LEU A 437 -6.23 -28.34 -5.21
N TYR A 438 -6.82 -27.31 -5.82
CA TYR A 438 -6.39 -25.92 -5.65
C TYR A 438 -6.52 -25.45 -4.20
N GLU A 439 -7.67 -25.69 -3.57
CA GLU A 439 -7.90 -25.37 -2.16
C GLU A 439 -6.92 -26.10 -1.24
N LYS A 440 -6.65 -27.38 -1.52
CA LYS A 440 -5.63 -28.13 -0.80
C LYS A 440 -4.24 -27.51 -0.99
N ALA A 441 -3.87 -27.08 -2.20
CA ALA A 441 -2.59 -26.43 -2.46
C ALA A 441 -2.45 -25.13 -1.65
N ILE A 442 -3.48 -24.29 -1.63
CA ILE A 442 -3.55 -23.05 -0.83
C ILE A 442 -3.40 -23.38 0.67
N GLN A 443 -4.13 -24.38 1.16
CA GLN A 443 -4.07 -24.81 2.57
C GLN A 443 -2.67 -25.35 2.97
N GLN A 444 -1.98 -26.05 2.07
CA GLN A 444 -0.62 -26.50 2.37
C GLN A 444 0.37 -25.35 2.33
N ALA A 445 0.24 -24.44 1.36
CA ALA A 445 1.13 -23.30 1.22
C ALA A 445 0.96 -22.27 2.35
N SER A 446 -0.24 -22.13 2.91
CA SER A 446 -0.51 -21.19 4.00
C SER A 446 0.26 -21.52 5.28
N LYS A 447 0.65 -22.78 5.49
CA LYS A 447 1.43 -23.23 6.67
C LYS A 447 2.80 -22.56 6.78
N THR A 448 3.39 -22.18 5.65
CA THR A 448 4.70 -21.52 5.57
C THR A 448 4.57 -20.07 5.11
N PHE A 449 3.36 -19.59 4.88
CA PHE A 449 3.09 -18.22 4.48
C PHE A 449 3.29 -17.29 5.68
N GLU A 450 4.08 -16.23 5.48
CA GLU A 450 4.20 -15.14 6.45
C GLU A 450 3.62 -13.87 5.84
N PRO A 451 2.65 -13.20 6.48
CA PRO A 451 2.26 -11.86 6.07
C PRO A 451 3.45 -10.89 6.21
N GLY A 452 3.36 -9.78 5.49
CA GLY A 452 4.38 -8.73 5.48
C GLY A 452 4.00 -7.64 4.48
N GLU A 453 4.73 -6.52 4.50
CA GLU A 453 4.48 -5.34 3.65
C GLU A 453 4.40 -5.66 2.14
N ASN A 454 5.17 -6.66 1.67
CA ASN A 454 5.00 -7.21 0.33
C ASN A 454 5.30 -8.73 0.37
N PRO A 455 4.27 -9.59 0.52
CA PRO A 455 4.41 -11.03 0.62
C PRO A 455 5.08 -11.66 -0.60
N TRP A 456 5.01 -11.05 -1.79
CA TRP A 456 5.64 -11.56 -3.01
C TRP A 456 7.17 -11.56 -2.95
N LYS A 457 7.77 -10.59 -2.24
CA LYS A 457 9.22 -10.50 -2.05
C LYS A 457 9.76 -11.60 -1.11
N ASN A 458 8.89 -12.21 -0.30
CA ASN A 458 9.22 -13.33 0.58
C ASN A 458 9.10 -14.64 -0.20
N ILE A 459 10.22 -15.14 -0.75
CA ILE A 459 10.23 -16.29 -1.68
C ILE A 459 9.42 -17.53 -1.21
N PRO A 460 9.47 -17.95 0.07
CA PRO A 460 8.62 -19.04 0.56
C PRO A 460 7.10 -18.81 0.47
N ASN A 461 6.61 -17.57 0.28
CA ASN A 461 5.19 -17.27 0.11
C ASN A 461 4.69 -17.49 -1.32
N ARG A 462 5.58 -17.49 -2.31
CA ARG A 462 5.18 -17.54 -3.74
C ARG A 462 4.32 -18.76 -4.09
N PRO A 463 4.53 -19.97 -3.53
CA PRO A 463 3.62 -21.09 -3.76
C PRO A 463 2.17 -20.81 -3.32
N PHE A 464 1.94 -20.06 -2.23
CA PHE A 464 0.60 -19.69 -1.79
C PHE A 464 -0.06 -18.75 -2.79
N MET A 465 0.65 -17.68 -3.18
CA MET A 465 0.15 -16.67 -4.10
C MET A 465 -0.10 -17.24 -5.50
N ARG A 466 0.76 -18.16 -5.97
CA ARG A 466 0.56 -18.89 -7.23
C ARG A 466 -0.63 -19.85 -7.15
N ALA A 467 -0.80 -20.56 -6.04
CA ALA A 467 -1.95 -21.45 -5.85
C ALA A 467 -3.28 -20.68 -5.85
N ALA A 468 -3.32 -19.54 -5.16
CA ALA A 468 -4.48 -18.64 -5.16
C ALA A 468 -4.76 -18.12 -6.57
N PHE A 469 -3.76 -17.61 -7.28
CA PHE A 469 -3.94 -17.10 -8.64
C PHE A 469 -4.46 -18.17 -9.60
N ALA A 470 -3.85 -19.37 -9.58
CA ALA A 470 -4.28 -20.50 -10.40
C ALA A 470 -5.72 -20.96 -10.06
N TYR A 471 -6.13 -20.86 -8.80
CA TYR A 471 -7.51 -21.13 -8.40
C TYR A 471 -8.49 -20.08 -8.94
N GLY A 472 -8.13 -18.80 -8.82
CA GLY A 472 -8.91 -17.70 -9.41
C GLY A 472 -9.12 -17.89 -10.91
N VAL A 473 -8.06 -18.27 -11.64
CA VAL A 473 -8.15 -18.58 -13.08
C VAL A 473 -9.06 -19.79 -13.35
N HIS A 474 -9.01 -20.83 -12.51
CA HIS A 474 -9.91 -21.97 -12.62
C HIS A 474 -11.38 -21.54 -12.49
N LEU A 475 -11.71 -20.76 -11.46
CA LEU A 475 -13.06 -20.24 -11.21
C LEU A 475 -13.53 -19.34 -12.35
N PHE A 476 -12.67 -18.43 -12.83
CA PHE A 476 -12.94 -17.58 -13.98
C PHE A 476 -13.30 -18.38 -15.24
N LYS A 477 -12.59 -19.48 -15.50
CA LYS A 477 -12.88 -20.39 -16.61
C LYS A 477 -14.22 -21.14 -16.46
N GLN A 478 -14.66 -21.40 -15.23
CA GLN A 478 -15.98 -22.01 -14.98
C GLN A 478 -17.12 -20.99 -15.02
N GLY A 479 -16.82 -19.70 -15.10
CA GLY A 479 -17.81 -18.62 -15.02
C GLY A 479 -18.24 -18.29 -13.59
N GLU A 480 -17.52 -18.80 -12.59
CA GLU A 480 -17.71 -18.49 -11.16
C GLU A 480 -17.00 -17.16 -10.84
N TYR A 481 -17.48 -16.08 -11.47
CA TYR A 481 -16.80 -14.78 -11.48
C TYR A 481 -16.80 -14.08 -10.12
N ALA A 482 -17.80 -14.33 -9.26
CA ALA A 482 -17.89 -13.72 -7.94
C ALA A 482 -16.74 -14.18 -7.03
N GLU A 483 -16.50 -15.49 -6.99
CA GLU A 483 -15.44 -16.12 -6.23
C GLU A 483 -14.07 -15.81 -6.84
N ALA A 484 -13.96 -15.85 -8.17
CA ALA A 484 -12.73 -15.44 -8.87
C ALA A 484 -12.34 -13.99 -8.53
N ALA A 485 -13.30 -13.06 -8.57
CA ALA A 485 -13.09 -11.67 -8.19
C ALA A 485 -12.55 -11.55 -6.76
N SER A 486 -13.16 -12.27 -5.79
CA SER A 486 -12.68 -12.24 -4.40
C SER A 486 -11.21 -12.65 -4.29
N ILE A 487 -10.81 -13.74 -4.94
CA ILE A 487 -9.43 -14.24 -4.88
C ILE A 487 -8.46 -13.25 -5.51
N PHE A 488 -8.76 -12.74 -6.71
CA PHE A 488 -7.85 -11.81 -7.40
C PHE A 488 -7.75 -10.47 -6.67
N THR A 489 -8.86 -9.94 -6.14
CA THR A 489 -8.85 -8.72 -5.34
C THR A 489 -8.01 -8.88 -4.08
N ASP A 490 -8.06 -10.03 -3.41
CA ASP A 490 -7.20 -10.30 -2.24
C ASP A 490 -5.72 -10.37 -2.64
N LEU A 491 -5.38 -10.96 -3.78
CA LEU A 491 -4.00 -10.96 -4.31
C LEU A 491 -3.50 -9.54 -4.61
N VAL A 492 -4.33 -8.69 -5.22
CA VAL A 492 -4.02 -7.28 -5.50
C VAL A 492 -3.85 -6.48 -4.21
N LYS A 493 -4.67 -6.73 -3.18
CA LYS A 493 -4.52 -6.10 -1.86
C LYS A 493 -3.22 -6.52 -1.17
N MET A 494 -2.84 -7.80 -1.27
CA MET A 494 -1.61 -8.33 -0.68
C MET A 494 -0.34 -7.84 -1.42
N SER A 495 -0.42 -7.58 -2.73
CA SER A 495 0.70 -7.10 -3.53
C SER A 495 0.40 -5.71 -4.08
N PRO A 496 0.73 -4.62 -3.36
CA PRO A 496 0.42 -3.25 -3.81
C PRO A 496 0.98 -2.92 -5.20
N THR A 497 2.16 -3.47 -5.53
CA THR A 497 2.81 -3.33 -6.84
C THR A 497 2.35 -4.35 -7.89
N ASP A 498 1.32 -5.14 -7.58
CA ASP A 498 0.75 -6.19 -8.43
C ASP A 498 1.80 -7.05 -9.15
N ASN A 499 2.69 -7.68 -8.37
CA ASN A 499 3.84 -8.38 -8.94
C ASN A 499 3.47 -9.60 -9.81
N GLN A 500 2.26 -10.16 -9.62
CA GLN A 500 1.73 -11.26 -10.43
C GLN A 500 0.94 -10.78 -11.64
N GLY A 501 0.48 -9.53 -11.66
CA GLY A 501 -0.37 -8.99 -12.71
C GLY A 501 -1.85 -9.32 -12.55
N ALA A 502 -2.33 -9.62 -11.33
CA ALA A 502 -3.67 -10.10 -11.03
C ALA A 502 -4.78 -9.03 -11.16
N ARG A 503 -4.40 -7.75 -11.34
CA ARG A 503 -5.38 -6.66 -11.42
C ARG A 503 -6.35 -6.80 -12.58
N TYR A 504 -5.90 -7.32 -13.74
CA TYR A 504 -6.74 -7.41 -14.93
C TYR A 504 -7.79 -8.51 -14.80
N GLU A 505 -7.43 -9.64 -14.18
CA GLU A 505 -8.32 -10.73 -13.87
C GLU A 505 -9.31 -10.34 -12.77
N ALA A 506 -8.88 -9.55 -11.78
CA ALA A 506 -9.77 -8.98 -10.76
C ALA A 506 -10.84 -8.08 -11.40
N VAL A 507 -10.41 -7.09 -12.20
CA VAL A 507 -11.31 -6.15 -12.89
C VAL A 507 -12.25 -6.88 -13.85
N ALA A 508 -11.73 -7.79 -14.68
CA ALA A 508 -12.55 -8.58 -15.59
C ALA A 508 -13.62 -9.38 -14.84
N SER A 509 -13.24 -10.06 -13.76
CA SER A 509 -14.17 -10.85 -12.93
C SER A 509 -15.26 -9.97 -12.31
N LEU A 510 -14.88 -8.79 -11.80
CA LEU A 510 -15.80 -7.82 -11.20
C LEU A 510 -16.80 -7.26 -12.23
N ILE A 511 -16.36 -7.01 -13.47
CA ILE A 511 -17.24 -6.59 -14.57
C ILE A 511 -18.24 -7.70 -14.91
N HIS A 512 -17.79 -8.95 -15.08
CA HIS A 512 -18.67 -10.07 -15.43
C HIS A 512 -19.76 -10.36 -14.39
N VAL A 513 -19.50 -10.09 -13.11
CA VAL A 513 -20.46 -10.24 -12.01
C VAL A 513 -21.26 -8.95 -11.72
N GLY A 514 -21.01 -7.85 -12.44
CA GLY A 514 -21.73 -6.59 -12.29
C GLY A 514 -21.34 -5.74 -11.09
N ARG A 515 -20.18 -5.99 -10.48
CA ARG A 515 -19.64 -5.22 -9.33
C ARG A 515 -18.78 -4.06 -9.82
N TYR A 516 -19.40 -3.15 -10.57
CA TYR A 516 -18.71 -2.09 -11.31
C TYR A 516 -17.94 -1.09 -10.42
N ASN A 517 -18.48 -0.73 -9.25
CA ASN A 517 -17.81 0.20 -8.33
C ASN A 517 -16.45 -0.35 -7.85
N GLU A 518 -16.39 -1.63 -7.51
CA GLU A 518 -15.15 -2.26 -7.05
C GLU A 518 -14.14 -2.43 -8.21
N ALA A 519 -14.63 -2.68 -9.42
CA ALA A 519 -13.79 -2.65 -10.62
C ALA A 519 -13.18 -1.26 -10.82
N ALA A 520 -13.99 -0.20 -10.71
CA ALA A 520 -13.55 1.19 -10.83
C ALA A 520 -12.50 1.56 -9.77
N GLU A 521 -12.67 1.12 -8.51
CA GLU A 521 -11.68 1.35 -7.44
C GLU A 521 -10.30 0.78 -7.78
N ILE A 522 -10.24 -0.43 -8.35
CA ILE A 522 -8.98 -1.03 -8.80
C ILE A 522 -8.42 -0.24 -9.98
N MET A 523 -9.26 0.12 -10.96
CA MET A 523 -8.82 0.88 -12.14
C MET A 523 -8.24 2.25 -11.77
N VAL A 524 -8.90 3.01 -10.88
CA VAL A 524 -8.41 4.32 -10.40
C VAL A 524 -7.06 4.19 -9.69
N ARG A 525 -6.87 3.13 -8.88
CA ARG A 525 -5.60 2.89 -8.18
C ARG A 525 -4.42 2.75 -9.15
N TYR A 526 -4.63 2.17 -10.32
CA TYR A 526 -3.59 1.90 -11.31
C TYR A 526 -3.64 2.84 -12.53
N GLU A 527 -4.46 3.89 -12.51
CA GLU A 527 -4.64 4.82 -13.64
C GLU A 527 -3.31 5.49 -14.04
N LYS A 528 -2.56 5.98 -13.04
CA LYS A 528 -1.26 6.62 -13.27
C LYS A 528 -0.26 5.60 -13.84
N GLY A 529 0.17 5.83 -15.08
CA GLY A 529 1.10 4.95 -15.79
C GLY A 529 0.45 3.90 -16.69
N SER A 530 -0.89 3.78 -16.67
CA SER A 530 -1.63 2.82 -17.51
C SER A 530 -2.26 3.45 -18.76
N GLN A 531 -2.01 4.74 -19.03
CA GLN A 531 -2.62 5.48 -20.15
C GLN A 531 -2.29 4.92 -21.55
N HIS A 532 -1.27 4.06 -21.64
CA HIS A 532 -0.86 3.40 -22.89
C HIS A 532 -0.96 1.86 -22.78
N ASP A 533 -1.55 1.31 -21.72
CA ASP A 533 -1.73 -0.13 -21.54
C ASP A 533 -3.05 -0.57 -22.19
N ALA A 534 -2.96 -1.42 -23.22
CA ALA A 534 -4.14 -1.88 -23.94
C ALA A 534 -5.12 -2.65 -23.04
N ALA A 535 -4.64 -3.51 -22.13
CA ALA A 535 -5.51 -4.28 -21.26
C ALA A 535 -6.28 -3.37 -20.30
N TYR A 536 -5.62 -2.35 -19.76
CA TYR A 536 -6.27 -1.33 -18.95
C TYR A 536 -7.36 -0.60 -19.75
N LEU A 537 -7.02 -0.03 -20.92
CA LEU A 537 -7.96 0.79 -21.71
C LEU A 537 -9.18 0.00 -22.19
N TYR A 538 -9.00 -1.26 -22.60
CA TYR A 538 -10.13 -2.10 -23.00
C TYR A 538 -11.01 -2.52 -21.82
N LEU A 539 -10.43 -2.78 -20.65
CA LEU A 539 -11.21 -3.08 -19.45
C LEU A 539 -11.95 -1.85 -18.93
N ASP A 540 -11.34 -0.67 -19.01
CA ASP A 540 -11.97 0.60 -18.65
C ASP A 540 -13.17 0.91 -19.56
N TRP A 541 -12.98 0.76 -20.87
CA TRP A 541 -14.08 0.84 -21.83
C TRP A 541 -15.20 -0.16 -21.51
N LYS A 542 -14.85 -1.42 -21.24
CA LYS A 542 -15.83 -2.47 -20.97
C LYS A 542 -16.60 -2.19 -19.67
N LEU A 543 -15.92 -1.69 -18.64
CA LEU A 543 -16.52 -1.28 -17.39
C LEU A 543 -17.57 -0.19 -17.62
N GLU A 544 -17.21 0.89 -18.30
CA GLU A 544 -18.14 2.00 -18.61
C GLU A 544 -19.31 1.52 -19.47
N TYR A 545 -19.04 0.69 -20.49
CA TYR A 545 -20.07 0.16 -21.36
C TYR A 545 -21.09 -0.70 -20.60
N GLU A 546 -20.64 -1.62 -19.74
CA GLU A 546 -21.53 -2.48 -18.95
C GLU A 546 -22.25 -1.70 -17.85
N ALA A 547 -21.57 -0.78 -17.16
CA ALA A 547 -22.16 0.03 -16.08
C ALA A 547 -23.26 0.97 -16.58
N THR A 548 -23.15 1.45 -17.81
CA THR A 548 -24.12 2.37 -18.43
C THR A 548 -25.06 1.70 -19.43
N ASN A 549 -24.95 0.38 -19.63
CA ASN A 549 -25.62 -0.35 -20.71
C ASN A 549 -25.38 0.26 -22.12
N GLY A 550 -24.22 0.90 -22.31
CA GLY A 550 -23.85 1.59 -23.55
C GLY A 550 -24.46 2.99 -23.74
N ASP A 551 -25.14 3.54 -22.74
CA ASP A 551 -25.76 4.88 -22.82
C ASP A 551 -24.75 6.04 -22.64
N SER A 552 -23.51 5.74 -22.23
CA SER A 552 -22.47 6.74 -22.08
C SER A 552 -22.03 7.32 -23.43
N LYS A 553 -21.92 8.65 -23.50
CA LYS A 553 -21.43 9.34 -24.70
C LYS A 553 -19.93 9.12 -24.94
N ASN A 554 -19.21 8.64 -23.92
CA ASN A 554 -17.76 8.52 -23.94
C ASN A 554 -17.28 7.13 -24.38
N THR A 555 -18.14 6.10 -24.38
CA THR A 555 -17.71 4.71 -24.66
C THR A 555 -17.13 4.54 -26.05
N GLU A 556 -17.62 5.29 -27.05
CA GLU A 556 -17.06 5.24 -28.41
C GLU A 556 -15.64 5.83 -28.45
N GLU A 557 -15.41 6.95 -27.77
CA GLU A 557 -14.08 7.58 -27.69
C GLU A 557 -13.08 6.73 -26.90
N MET A 558 -13.52 6.12 -25.80
CA MET A 558 -12.71 5.17 -25.02
C MET A 558 -12.31 3.96 -25.87
N LEU A 559 -13.26 3.39 -26.63
CA LEU A 559 -12.98 2.26 -27.51
C LEU A 559 -11.99 2.64 -28.62
N GLN A 560 -12.15 3.81 -29.23
CA GLN A 560 -11.22 4.32 -30.23
C GLN A 560 -9.83 4.56 -29.65
N THR A 561 -9.74 4.99 -28.39
CA THR A 561 -8.47 5.18 -27.67
C THR A 561 -7.78 3.83 -27.42
N ALA A 562 -8.51 2.84 -26.91
CA ALA A 562 -8.00 1.48 -26.74
C ALA A 562 -7.56 0.86 -28.09
N ALA A 563 -8.33 1.08 -29.15
CA ALA A 563 -8.04 0.60 -30.50
C ALA A 563 -6.77 1.20 -31.13
N LYS A 564 -6.41 2.44 -30.77
CA LYS A 564 -5.12 3.03 -31.20
C LYS A 564 -3.93 2.32 -30.58
N VAL A 565 -4.06 1.79 -29.36
CA VAL A 565 -2.99 1.06 -28.67
C VAL A 565 -2.91 -0.39 -29.17
N ASN A 566 -4.04 -1.09 -29.26
CA ASN A 566 -4.08 -2.44 -29.83
C ASN A 566 -5.34 -2.68 -30.66
N GLY A 567 -5.25 -2.39 -31.97
CA GLY A 567 -6.37 -2.51 -32.91
C GLY A 567 -6.76 -3.96 -33.24
N HIS A 568 -5.95 -4.96 -32.88
CA HIS A 568 -6.28 -6.36 -33.14
C HIS A 568 -7.52 -6.82 -32.34
N VAL A 569 -7.76 -6.25 -31.16
CA VAL A 569 -8.97 -6.55 -30.37
C VAL A 569 -10.24 -6.15 -31.13
N MET A 570 -10.22 -5.03 -31.86
CA MET A 570 -11.34 -4.60 -32.72
C MET A 570 -11.63 -5.61 -33.84
N HIS A 571 -10.60 -6.27 -34.37
CA HIS A 571 -10.77 -7.34 -35.35
C HIS A 571 -11.45 -8.56 -34.70
N LEU A 572 -11.02 -8.96 -33.50
CA LEU A 572 -11.63 -10.05 -32.74
C LEU A 572 -13.10 -9.76 -32.41
N MET A 573 -13.41 -8.53 -32.02
CA MET A 573 -14.79 -8.04 -31.79
C MET A 573 -15.64 -8.14 -33.06
N THR A 574 -15.14 -7.59 -34.17
CA THR A 574 -15.87 -7.55 -35.46
C THR A 574 -16.22 -8.95 -35.95
N PHE A 575 -15.28 -9.89 -35.84
CA PHE A 575 -15.47 -11.27 -36.27
C PHE A 575 -16.07 -12.18 -35.21
N LYS A 576 -16.37 -11.66 -34.01
CA LYS A 576 -16.86 -12.44 -32.85
C LYS A 576 -16.02 -13.69 -32.64
N ALA A 577 -14.70 -13.49 -32.61
CA ALA A 577 -13.76 -14.58 -32.48
C ALA A 577 -14.02 -15.37 -31.18
N LYS A 578 -13.77 -16.68 -31.21
CA LYS A 578 -13.78 -17.47 -29.98
C LYS A 578 -12.61 -17.05 -29.09
N THR A 579 -12.80 -17.18 -27.78
CA THR A 579 -11.76 -16.98 -26.78
C THR A 579 -10.71 -18.10 -26.85
N ILE A 580 -9.56 -17.86 -26.23
CA ILE A 580 -8.50 -18.85 -26.08
C ILE A 580 -8.52 -19.43 -24.66
N PRO A 581 -7.97 -20.64 -24.43
CA PRO A 581 -7.70 -21.09 -23.08
C PRO A 581 -6.78 -20.11 -22.35
N TYR A 582 -6.99 -19.93 -21.04
CA TYR A 582 -6.07 -19.14 -20.21
C TYR A 582 -4.65 -19.70 -20.33
N PRO A 583 -3.63 -18.87 -20.66
CA PRO A 583 -2.28 -19.35 -20.89
C PRO A 583 -1.65 -19.84 -19.58
N ARG A 584 -0.81 -20.87 -19.69
CA ARG A 584 0.01 -21.32 -18.56
C ARG A 584 1.20 -20.39 -18.34
N TYR A 585 1.87 -20.00 -19.42
CA TYR A 585 2.88 -18.96 -19.44
C TYR A 585 2.91 -18.34 -20.83
N GLN A 586 2.97 -17.01 -20.91
CA GLN A 586 3.17 -16.31 -22.16
C GLN A 586 3.81 -14.94 -21.91
N GLU A 587 4.80 -14.60 -22.72
CA GLU A 587 5.32 -13.24 -22.85
C GLU A 587 4.45 -12.47 -23.85
N LEU A 588 3.92 -11.32 -23.43
CA LEU A 588 3.12 -10.44 -24.25
C LEU A 588 3.92 -9.21 -24.64
N GLN A 589 4.05 -9.02 -25.95
CA GLN A 589 4.47 -7.74 -26.51
C GLN A 589 3.26 -6.80 -26.56
N PRO A 590 3.34 -5.59 -25.98
CA PRO A 590 2.30 -4.60 -26.12
C PRO A 590 1.95 -4.33 -27.59
N GLY A 591 0.66 -4.19 -27.90
CA GLY A 591 0.13 -4.01 -29.25
C GLY A 591 0.06 -5.27 -30.10
N SER A 592 0.53 -6.43 -29.63
CA SER A 592 0.56 -7.67 -30.42
C SER A 592 -0.80 -8.37 -30.53
N GLU A 593 -0.92 -9.30 -31.50
CA GLU A 593 -2.09 -10.20 -31.58
C GLU A 593 -2.22 -11.07 -30.32
N ALA A 594 -1.10 -11.51 -29.73
CA ALA A 594 -1.11 -12.32 -28.52
C ALA A 594 -1.73 -11.56 -27.34
N GLU A 595 -1.35 -10.29 -27.16
CA GLU A 595 -1.98 -9.41 -26.16
C GLU A 595 -3.46 -9.24 -26.46
N ALA A 596 -3.84 -9.01 -27.71
CA ALA A 596 -5.24 -8.86 -28.09
C ALA A 596 -6.08 -10.10 -27.77
N ARG A 597 -5.52 -11.32 -27.93
CA ARG A 597 -6.19 -12.58 -27.55
C ARG A 597 -6.38 -12.67 -26.03
N TYR A 598 -5.40 -12.22 -25.26
CA TYR A 598 -5.50 -12.16 -23.80
C TYR A 598 -6.58 -11.17 -23.35
N ILE A 599 -6.56 -9.95 -23.88
CA ILE A 599 -7.59 -8.94 -23.62
C ILE A 599 -8.97 -9.49 -24.00
N TRP A 600 -9.08 -10.09 -25.19
CA TRP A 600 -10.33 -10.68 -25.66
C TRP A 600 -10.88 -11.77 -24.73
N LEU A 601 -10.00 -12.59 -24.14
CA LEU A 601 -10.37 -13.56 -23.12
C LEU A 601 -10.92 -12.88 -21.86
N LEU A 602 -10.27 -11.83 -21.36
CA LEU A 602 -10.74 -11.08 -20.19
C LEU A 602 -12.13 -10.46 -20.42
N LEU A 603 -12.33 -9.84 -21.59
CA LEU A 603 -13.59 -9.15 -21.93
C LEU A 603 -14.80 -10.09 -22.08
N ASN A 604 -14.57 -11.37 -22.45
CA ASN A 604 -15.65 -12.31 -22.78
C ASN A 604 -15.73 -13.52 -21.83
N GLY A 605 -14.75 -13.70 -20.95
CA GLY A 605 -14.69 -14.84 -20.05
C GLY A 605 -14.26 -16.15 -20.73
N GLY A 606 -14.15 -17.23 -19.96
CA GLY A 606 -13.66 -18.54 -20.44
C GLY A 606 -14.65 -19.40 -21.27
N LYS A 607 -15.69 -18.81 -21.88
CA LYS A 607 -16.74 -19.55 -22.61
C LYS A 607 -16.38 -19.86 -24.06
#